data_AF-W2C8T0-F1
#
_entry.id   AF-W2C8T0-F1
#
_cell.length_a   1.000
_cell.length_b   1.000
_cell.length_c   1.000
_cell.angle_alpha   90.00
_cell.angle_beta   90.00
_cell.angle_gamma   90.00
#
_symmetry.space_group_name_H-M   'P 1'
#
loop_
_entity.id
_entity.type
_entity.pdbx_description
1 polymer ?
#
loop_
_entity_poly.entity_id
_entity_poly.type
_entity_poly.pdbx_seq_one_letter_code
_entity_poly.pdbx_strand_id
1 'polypeptide(L)'
;MEKAKALITIAQRMRALAQTGLSYSVSDYETDRCQELLRLSDRITSIVSGLPDEEIAACYHPMKEYVTPKVDIRAAIFNDRDEILLVREKADGRWAMPGGWSDVGYT
;
A
#
# COMPACT_ATOMS: atom_id res chain seq x y z
N MET A 1 9.78 -2.71 22.91
CA MET A 1 10.27 -2.97 21.54
C MET A 1 9.18 -3.53 20.62
N GLU A 2 8.46 -4.58 21.00
CA GLU A 2 7.49 -5.23 20.10
C GLU A 2 6.28 -4.35 19.75
N LYS A 3 5.74 -3.61 20.72
CA LYS A 3 4.67 -2.61 20.49
C LYS A 3 5.09 -1.49 19.55
N ALA A 4 6.33 -1.01 19.67
CA ALA A 4 6.88 0.04 18.81
C ALA A 4 6.97 -0.43 17.36
N LYS A 5 7.48 -1.66 17.15
CA LYS A 5 7.52 -2.29 15.83
C LYS A 5 6.12 -2.43 15.22
N ALA A 6 5.14 -2.92 16.01
CA ALA A 6 3.76 -3.06 15.55
C ALA A 6 3.14 -1.71 15.12
N LEU A 7 3.37 -0.64 15.90
CA LEU A 7 2.88 0.71 15.56
C LEU A 7 3.52 1.25 14.27
N ILE A 8 4.82 1.03 14.07
CA ILE A 8 5.48 1.43 12.81
C ILE A 8 4.91 0.65 11.62
N THR A 9 4.70 -0.67 11.74
CA THR A 9 4.10 -1.46 10.66
C THR A 9 2.67 -0.99 10.33
N ILE A 10 1.87 -0.63 11.34
CA ILE A 10 0.54 -0.05 11.14
C ILE A 10 0.66 1.29 10.40
N ALA A 11 1.54 2.18 10.85
CA ALA A 11 1.75 3.49 10.22
C ALA A 11 2.18 3.34 8.74
N GLN A 12 3.07 2.39 8.43
CA GLN A 12 3.52 2.10 7.08
C GLN A 12 2.36 1.60 6.19
N ARG A 13 1.52 0.67 6.68
CA ARG A 13 0.35 0.18 5.94
C ARG A 13 -0.68 1.29 5.71
N MET A 14 -0.95 2.12 6.72
CA MET A 14 -1.82 3.29 6.58
C MET A 14 -1.32 4.26 5.51
N ARG A 15 -0.01 4.54 5.49
CA ARG A 15 0.61 5.39 4.47
C ARG A 15 0.45 4.81 3.07
N ALA A 16 0.75 3.53 2.89
CA ALA A 16 0.64 2.88 1.59
C ALA A 16 -0.79 2.97 1.03
N LEU A 17 -1.80 2.71 1.86
CA LEU A 17 -3.21 2.84 1.47
C LEU A 17 -3.58 4.29 1.10
N ALA A 18 -3.12 5.26 1.87
CA ALA A 18 -3.37 6.67 1.60
C ALA A 18 -2.69 7.15 0.31
N GLN A 19 -1.45 6.70 0.02
CA GLN A 19 -0.75 7.00 -1.23
C GLN A 19 -1.43 6.37 -2.44
N THR A 20 -1.89 5.13 -2.32
CA THR A 20 -2.73 4.50 -3.37
C THR A 20 -4.02 5.30 -3.55
N GLY A 21 -4.68 5.68 -2.46
CA GLY A 21 -5.88 6.51 -2.49
C GLY A 21 -5.67 7.84 -3.21
N LEU A 22 -4.58 8.57 -2.94
CA LEU A 22 -4.22 9.80 -3.64
C LEU A 22 -3.94 9.61 -5.13
N SER A 23 -3.45 8.43 -5.51
CA SER A 23 -3.16 8.12 -6.92
C SER A 23 -4.42 7.88 -7.74
N TYR A 24 -5.52 7.49 -7.10
CA TYR A 24 -6.77 7.08 -7.75
C TYR A 24 -8.00 7.88 -7.28
N SER A 25 -7.84 8.86 -6.41
CA SER A 25 -8.94 9.68 -5.89
C SER A 25 -9.61 10.45 -7.00
N VAL A 26 -10.94 10.47 -7.00
CA VAL A 26 -11.75 11.15 -8.04
C VAL A 26 -12.38 12.45 -7.56
N SER A 27 -12.20 12.80 -6.28
CA SER A 27 -12.74 14.02 -5.68
C SER A 27 -11.78 14.67 -4.70
N ASP A 28 -11.88 15.98 -4.54
CA ASP A 28 -11.10 16.75 -3.56
C ASP A 28 -11.31 16.24 -2.13
N TYR A 29 -12.53 15.81 -1.78
CA TYR A 29 -12.84 15.23 -0.48
C TYR A 29 -12.13 13.89 -0.23
N GLU A 30 -11.88 13.09 -1.25
CA GLU A 30 -11.08 11.86 -1.14
C GLU A 30 -9.60 12.19 -0.98
N THR A 31 -9.13 13.17 -1.75
CA THR A 31 -7.78 13.71 -1.65
C THR A 31 -7.49 14.19 -0.22
N ASP A 32 -8.35 15.04 0.33
CA ASP A 32 -8.20 15.60 1.68
C ASP A 32 -8.17 14.51 2.75
N ARG A 33 -9.06 13.51 2.65
CA ARG A 33 -9.07 12.36 3.57
C ARG A 33 -7.78 11.55 3.48
N CYS A 34 -7.25 11.32 2.28
CA CYS A 34 -6.00 10.59 2.13
C CYS A 34 -4.80 11.41 2.64
N GLN A 35 -4.78 12.73 2.44
CA GLN A 35 -3.76 13.59 3.03
C GLN A 35 -3.81 13.55 4.55
N GLU A 36 -4.99 13.53 5.15
CA GLU A 36 -5.13 13.41 6.60
C GLU A 36 -4.62 12.07 7.13
N LEU A 37 -4.89 10.97 6.41
CA LEU A 37 -4.32 9.66 6.75
C LEU A 37 -2.79 9.63 6.69
N LEU A 38 -2.17 10.36 5.75
CA LEU A 38 -0.72 10.52 5.70
C LEU A 38 -0.19 11.23 6.95
N ARG A 39 -0.79 12.36 7.33
CA ARG A 39 -0.40 13.11 8.54
C ARG A 39 -0.52 12.27 9.80
N LEU A 40 -1.58 11.47 9.91
CA LEU A 40 -1.76 10.55 11.03
C LEU A 40 -0.69 9.45 11.05
N SER A 41 -0.28 8.94 9.89
CA SER A 41 0.84 7.99 9.77
C SER A 41 2.18 8.63 10.17
N ASP A 42 2.45 9.86 9.72
CA ASP A 42 3.63 10.63 10.13
C ASP A 42 3.65 10.79 11.65
N ARG A 43 2.50 11.16 12.23
CA ARG A 43 2.35 11.36 13.67
C ARG A 43 2.61 10.10 14.48
N ILE A 44 2.08 8.94 14.06
CA ILE A 44 2.35 7.67 14.75
C ILE A 44 3.84 7.36 14.70
N THR A 45 4.48 7.55 13.55
CA THR A 45 5.91 7.28 13.37
C THR A 45 6.76 8.19 14.25
N SER A 46 6.45 9.49 14.28
CA SER A 46 7.07 10.51 15.14
C SER A 46 6.98 10.16 16.63
N ILE A 47 5.80 9.76 17.11
CA ILE A 47 5.60 9.34 18.52
C ILE A 47 6.51 8.15 18.87
N VAL A 48 6.70 7.21 17.94
CA VAL A 48 7.50 6.01 18.19
C VAL A 48 9.00 6.27 18.05
N SER A 49 9.43 7.09 17.10
CA SER A 49 10.84 7.38 16.81
C SER A 49 11.43 8.52 17.63
N GLY A 50 10.59 9.44 18.13
CA GLY A 50 11.00 10.69 18.76
C GLY A 50 11.45 11.77 17.78
N LEU A 51 11.33 11.54 16.46
CA LEU A 51 11.66 12.51 15.43
C LEU A 51 10.48 13.47 15.17
N PRO A 52 10.73 14.74 14.78
CA PRO A 52 9.68 15.67 14.39
C PRO A 52 8.84 15.16 13.21
N ASP A 53 7.54 15.46 13.23
CA ASP A 53 6.60 15.08 12.16
C ASP A 53 7.07 15.55 10.77
N GLU A 54 7.69 16.73 10.71
CA GLU A 54 8.23 17.32 9.47
C GLU A 54 9.41 16.52 8.91
N GLU A 55 10.31 16.01 9.76
CA GLU A 55 11.41 15.14 9.34
C GLU A 55 10.89 13.80 8.83
N ILE A 56 9.89 13.23 9.50
CA ILE A 56 9.22 12.01 9.04
C ILE A 56 8.58 12.23 7.66
N ALA A 57 7.81 13.31 7.50
CA ALA A 57 7.13 13.63 6.25
C ALA A 57 8.12 13.86 5.10
N ALA A 58 9.29 14.44 5.39
CA ALA A 58 10.37 14.62 4.41
C ALA A 58 11.01 13.29 3.97
N CYS A 59 11.14 12.31 4.88
CA CYS A 59 11.64 10.96 4.53
C CYS A 59 10.75 10.20 3.54
N TYR A 60 9.46 10.51 3.51
CA TYR A 60 8.47 9.85 2.65
C TYR A 60 8.00 10.70 1.46
N HIS A 61 8.51 11.93 1.33
CA HIS A 61 8.47 12.59 0.03
C HIS A 61 9.16 11.66 -0.96
N PRO A 62 8.70 11.62 -2.22
CA PRO A 62 9.42 10.87 -3.23
C PRO A 62 10.81 11.51 -3.31
N MET A 63 11.79 10.88 -2.64
CA MET A 63 13.14 10.92 -3.15
C MET A 63 12.99 10.62 -4.64
N LYS A 64 13.73 11.34 -5.49
CA LYS A 64 13.93 10.95 -6.89
C LYS A 64 14.67 9.61 -6.90
N GLU A 65 14.06 8.58 -6.34
CA GLU A 65 14.52 7.23 -6.40
C GLU A 65 14.35 6.77 -7.84
N TYR A 66 15.29 5.92 -8.22
CA TYR A 66 15.26 5.27 -9.52
C TYR A 66 13.92 4.54 -9.65
N VAL A 67 13.07 5.01 -10.56
CA VAL A 67 11.75 4.41 -10.78
C VAL A 67 11.94 2.94 -11.13
N THR A 68 11.41 2.06 -10.29
CA THR A 68 11.37 0.61 -10.56
C THR A 68 10.01 0.25 -11.15
N PRO A 69 9.92 -0.82 -11.96
CA PRO A 69 8.63 -1.33 -12.41
C PRO A 69 7.72 -1.69 -11.23
N LYS A 70 6.44 -1.31 -11.31
CA LYS A 70 5.44 -1.76 -10.32
C LYS A 70 5.30 -3.28 -10.37
N VAL A 71 5.05 -3.90 -9.22
CA VAL A 71 4.94 -5.36 -9.09
C VAL A 71 3.47 -5.78 -9.01
N ASP A 72 3.06 -6.67 -9.91
CA ASP A 72 1.79 -7.41 -9.89
C ASP A 72 2.09 -8.88 -9.55
N ILE A 73 1.31 -9.45 -8.63
CA ILE A 73 1.44 -10.84 -8.19
C ILE A 73 0.28 -11.63 -8.76
N ARG A 74 0.56 -12.82 -9.32
CA ARG A 74 -0.45 -13.78 -9.80
C ARG A 74 -0.21 -15.15 -9.19
N ALA A 75 -1.25 -15.74 -8.62
CA ALA A 75 -1.20 -17.05 -8.00
C ALA A 75 -1.54 -18.15 -9.02
N ALA A 76 -0.57 -19.03 -9.31
CA ALA A 76 -0.80 -20.23 -10.11
C ALA A 76 -1.18 -21.39 -9.18
N ILE A 77 -2.47 -21.74 -9.16
CA ILE A 77 -3.04 -22.76 -8.26
C ILE A 77 -3.62 -23.88 -9.11
N PHE A 78 -3.18 -25.12 -8.86
CA PHE A 78 -3.64 -26.32 -9.56
C PHE A 78 -4.42 -27.24 -8.60
N ASN A 79 -5.43 -27.93 -9.13
CA ASN A 79 -6.13 -28.99 -8.39
C ASN A 79 -5.52 -30.38 -8.70
N ASP A 80 -6.04 -31.44 -8.06
CA ASP A 80 -5.58 -32.82 -8.24
C ASP A 80 -5.74 -33.37 -9.68
N ARG A 81 -6.44 -32.64 -10.55
CA ARG A 81 -6.67 -32.96 -11.96
C ARG A 81 -5.81 -32.12 -12.91
N ASP A 82 -4.80 -31.43 -12.40
CA ASP A 82 -3.91 -30.53 -13.15
C ASP A 82 -4.62 -29.33 -13.82
N GLU A 83 -5.79 -28.93 -13.33
CA GLU A 83 -6.52 -27.75 -13.83
C GLU A 83 -6.14 -26.49 -13.05
N ILE A 84 -5.98 -25.34 -13.74
CA ILE A 84 -5.61 -24.06 -13.11
C ILE A 84 -6.83 -23.25 -12.65
N LEU A 85 -6.73 -22.63 -11.47
CA LEU A 85 -7.74 -21.70 -10.95
C LEU A 85 -7.69 -20.35 -11.68
N LEU A 86 -8.83 -19.91 -12.20
CA LEU A 86 -9.02 -18.58 -12.79
C LEU A 86 -10.16 -17.84 -12.10
N VAL A 87 -10.09 -16.50 -12.11
CA VAL A 87 -11.15 -15.60 -11.65
C VAL A 87 -11.66 -14.76 -12.82
N ARG A 88 -12.96 -14.43 -12.82
CA ARG A 88 -13.56 -13.58 -13.85
C ARG A 88 -13.61 -12.13 -13.36
N GLU A 89 -12.88 -11.25 -14.05
CA GLU A 89 -12.72 -9.86 -13.66
C GLU A 89 -14.00 -9.05 -13.90
N LYS A 90 -14.35 -8.16 -12.96
CA LYS A 90 -15.51 -7.28 -13.12
C LYS A 90 -15.30 -6.20 -14.18
N ALA A 91 -14.04 -5.79 -14.39
CA ALA A 91 -13.70 -4.67 -15.25
C ALA A 91 -13.97 -4.95 -16.74
N ASP A 92 -13.70 -6.17 -17.21
CA ASP A 92 -13.80 -6.54 -18.63
C ASP A 92 -14.53 -7.88 -18.86
N GLY A 93 -14.93 -8.58 -17.80
CA GLY A 93 -15.61 -9.87 -17.88
C GLY A 93 -14.73 -11.02 -18.39
N ARG A 94 -13.41 -10.83 -18.48
CA ARG A 94 -12.44 -11.85 -18.92
C ARG A 94 -11.90 -12.65 -17.74
N TRP A 95 -11.19 -13.74 -18.04
CA TRP A 95 -10.59 -14.62 -17.04
C TRP A 95 -9.12 -14.30 -16.85
N ALA A 96 -8.65 -14.28 -15.60
CA ALA A 96 -7.25 -14.08 -15.23
C ALA A 96 -6.87 -14.98 -14.04
N MET A 97 -5.56 -15.16 -13.81
CA MET A 97 -5.10 -15.77 -12.55
C MET A 97 -5.44 -14.85 -11.37
N PRO A 98 -5.83 -15.41 -10.21
CA PRO A 98 -6.05 -14.64 -9.00
C PRO A 98 -4.81 -13.80 -8.65
N GLY A 99 -5.00 -12.52 -8.32
CA GLY A 99 -3.86 -11.65 -8.02
C GLY A 99 -4.19 -10.16 -8.10
N GLY A 100 -3.13 -9.35 -8.20
CA GLY A 100 -3.20 -7.90 -8.26
C GLY A 100 -1.90 -7.23 -7.82
N TRP A 101 -1.98 -5.94 -7.51
CA TRP A 101 -0.85 -5.16 -7.02
C TRP A 101 -0.25 -5.74 -5.74
N SER A 102 1.07 -5.74 -5.65
CA SER A 102 1.79 -6.06 -4.41
C SER A 102 1.67 -4.91 -3.42
N ASP A 103 1.18 -5.20 -2.22
CA ASP A 103 1.12 -4.23 -1.13
C ASP A 103 2.44 -4.14 -0.36
N VAL A 104 2.78 -2.93 0.10
CA VAL A 104 3.97 -2.71 0.94
C VAL A 104 3.83 -3.46 2.27
N GLY A 105 4.89 -4.18 2.65
CA GLY A 105 4.97 -4.88 3.93
C GLY A 105 4.38 -6.30 3.93
N TYR A 106 4.06 -6.86 2.76
CA TYR A 106 3.64 -8.24 2.59
C TYR A 106 4.68 -9.01 1.76
N THR A 107 4.79 -10.30 2.03
CA THR A 107 5.66 -11.25 1.33
C THR A 107 4.87 -12.46 0.90
#